data_AF-A0A425D672-F1
#
_entry.id   AF-A0A425D672-F1
#
_cell.length_a   1.000
_cell.length_b   1.000
_cell.length_c   1.000
_cell.angle_alpha   90.00
_cell.angle_beta   90.00
_cell.angle_gamma   90.00
#
_symmetry.space_group_name_H-M   'P 1'
#
loop_
_entity.id
_entity.type
_entity.pdbx_description
1 polymer ?
#
loop_
_entity_poly.entity_id
_entity_poly.type
_entity_poly.pdbx_seq_one_letter_code
_entity_poly.pdbx_strand_id
1 'polypeptide(L)'
;MMQKIPREEGLDHAQEYALGLQKSFGLISFIRENRIDDVDEQEALSEALGDVLPIDMHRKMFIPALQLSMTADQLQTWMPLALSYRILGAYAQTELGGAPFLHMP
;
A
#
# COMPACT_ATOMS: atom_id res chain seq x y z
N MET A 1 10.24 11.34 -17.11
CA MET A 1 10.85 10.57 -16.01
C MET A 1 10.81 11.48 -14.78
N MET A 2 10.04 11.14 -13.75
CA MET A 2 9.94 11.96 -12.54
C MET A 2 11.24 11.83 -11.74
N GLN A 3 11.82 12.95 -11.30
CA GLN A 3 13.03 12.93 -10.47
C GLN A 3 12.68 12.37 -9.09
N LYS A 4 13.33 11.28 -8.68
CA LYS A 4 13.12 10.68 -7.36
C LYS A 4 13.72 11.56 -6.28
N ILE A 5 13.06 11.63 -5.14
CA ILE A 5 13.60 12.28 -3.94
C ILE A 5 14.78 11.43 -3.42
N PRO A 6 15.94 12.03 -3.09
CA PRO A 6 17.06 11.31 -2.50
C PRO A 6 16.66 10.61 -1.19
N ARG A 7 17.15 9.40 -0.96
CA ARG A 7 16.94 8.67 0.30
C ARG A 7 17.84 9.23 1.39
N GLU A 8 17.38 9.15 2.63
CA GLU A 8 18.24 9.41 3.79
C GLU A 8 19.16 8.20 4.04
N GLU A 9 20.43 8.47 4.31
CA GLU A 9 21.46 7.44 4.55
C GLU A 9 21.88 7.41 6.03
N GLY A 10 22.37 6.25 6.48
CA GLY A 10 22.96 6.09 7.82
C GLY A 10 21.96 5.81 8.95
N LEU A 11 20.71 5.49 8.62
CA LEU A 11 19.67 5.12 9.58
C LEU A 11 19.75 3.65 9.96
N ASP A 12 19.36 3.32 11.19
CA ASP A 12 19.10 1.93 11.57
C ASP A 12 17.72 1.45 11.06
N HIS A 13 17.48 0.13 11.13
CA HIS A 13 16.25 -0.45 10.60
C HIS A 13 14.97 0.12 11.24
N ALA A 14 14.99 0.43 12.54
CA ALA A 14 13.82 0.97 13.22
C ALA A 14 13.56 2.43 12.81
N GLN A 15 14.63 3.20 12.61
CA GLN A 15 14.59 4.57 12.11
C GLN A 15 14.10 4.61 10.66
N GLU A 16 14.60 3.73 9.80
CA GLU A 16 14.12 3.58 8.42
C GLU A 16 12.62 3.26 8.37
N TYR A 17 12.18 2.31 9.21
CA TYR A 17 10.76 1.95 9.29
C TYR A 17 9.89 3.10 9.79
N ALA A 18 10.33 3.82 10.84
CA ALA A 18 9.63 4.98 11.37
C ALA A 18 9.53 6.11 10.32
N LEU A 19 10.60 6.38 9.58
CA LEU A 19 10.61 7.33 8.48
C LEU A 19 9.66 6.90 7.36
N GLY A 20 9.65 5.60 7.02
CA GLY A 20 8.72 5.02 6.06
C GLY A 20 7.25 5.21 6.46
N LEU A 21 6.92 5.08 7.75
CA LEU A 21 5.59 5.36 8.27
C LEU A 21 5.22 6.84 8.17
N GLN A 22 6.14 7.75 8.48
CA GLN A 22 5.92 9.20 8.32
C GLN A 22 5.66 9.56 6.86
N LYS A 23 6.48 9.03 5.93
CA LYS A 23 6.29 9.19 4.49
C LYS A 23 4.95 8.63 4.01
N SER A 24 4.55 7.46 4.53
CA SER A 24 3.23 6.87 4.25
C SER A 24 2.09 7.78 4.67
N PHE A 25 2.14 8.32 5.89
CA PHE A 25 1.15 9.27 6.38
C PHE A 25 1.11 10.54 5.52
N GLY A 26 2.27 11.09 5.16
CA GLY A 26 2.39 12.25 4.29
C GLY A 26 1.77 12.03 2.91
N LEU A 27 2.10 10.91 2.26
CA LEU A 27 1.53 10.53 0.97
C LEU A 27 0.01 10.43 1.01
N ILE A 28 -0.53 9.70 1.99
CA ILE A 28 -1.98 9.49 2.13
C ILE A 28 -2.70 10.82 2.41
N SER A 29 -2.14 11.64 3.28
CA SER A 29 -2.71 12.95 3.61
C SER A 29 -2.74 13.84 2.37
N PHE A 30 -1.63 13.88 1.63
CA PHE A 30 -1.52 14.64 0.38
C PHE A 30 -2.54 14.17 -0.67
N ILE A 31 -2.66 12.86 -0.90
CA ILE A 31 -3.64 12.30 -1.85
C ILE A 31 -5.07 12.70 -1.46
N ARG A 32 -5.42 12.60 -0.17
CA ARG A 32 -6.78 12.90 0.33
C ARG A 32 -7.10 14.39 0.26
N GLU A 33 -6.16 15.24 0.66
CA GLU A 33 -6.33 16.70 0.65
C GLU A 33 -6.49 17.23 -0.77
N ASN A 34 -5.75 16.68 -1.73
CA ASN A 34 -5.80 17.07 -3.14
C ASN A 34 -6.85 16.31 -3.96
N ARG A 35 -7.59 15.37 -3.35
CA ARG A 35 -8.63 14.54 -4.00
C ARG A 35 -8.11 13.82 -5.25
N ILE A 36 -6.95 13.20 -5.13
CA ILE A 36 -6.30 12.47 -6.21
C ILE A 36 -6.91 11.07 -6.26
N ASP A 37 -7.98 10.92 -7.03
CA ASP A 37 -8.74 9.66 -7.12
C ASP A 37 -8.16 8.68 -8.16
N ASP A 38 -7.39 9.19 -9.12
CA ASP A 38 -6.77 8.37 -10.18
C ASP A 38 -5.63 7.49 -9.62
N VAL A 39 -5.68 6.20 -9.91
CA VAL A 39 -4.74 5.22 -9.36
C VAL A 39 -3.35 5.39 -9.95
N ASP A 40 -3.24 5.72 -11.24
CA ASP A 40 -1.94 5.90 -11.90
C ASP A 40 -1.24 7.17 -11.38
N GLU A 41 -1.99 8.23 -11.10
CA GLU A 41 -1.45 9.43 -10.44
C GLU A 41 -0.98 9.15 -9.02
N GLN A 42 -1.76 8.40 -8.23
CA GLN A 42 -1.34 8.01 -6.89
C GLN A 42 -0.08 7.13 -6.90
N GLU A 43 0.04 6.22 -7.88
CA GLU A 43 1.22 5.38 -8.05
C GLU A 43 2.43 6.19 -8.48
N ALA A 44 2.28 7.13 -9.42
CA ALA A 44 3.35 8.03 -9.82
C ALA A 44 3.88 8.87 -8.64
N LEU A 45 3.01 9.34 -7.74
CA LEU A 45 3.41 10.02 -6.50
C LEU A 45 4.17 9.10 -5.56
N SER A 46 3.71 7.86 -5.38
CA SER A 46 4.41 6.85 -4.59
C SER A 46 5.80 6.54 -5.15
N GLU A 47 5.94 6.43 -6.47
CA GLU A 47 7.23 6.18 -7.13
C GLU A 47 8.19 7.38 -7.02
N ALA A 48 7.66 8.61 -7.05
CA ALA A 48 8.44 9.83 -6.90
C ALA A 48 9.08 9.96 -5.51
N LEU A 49 8.43 9.42 -4.47
CA LEU A 49 9.01 9.31 -3.12
C LEU A 49 10.26 8.41 -3.10
N GLY A 50 10.41 7.53 -4.09
CA GLY A 50 11.60 6.70 -4.25
C GLY A 50 11.77 5.59 -3.20
N ASP A 51 10.79 5.40 -2.32
CA ASP A 51 10.83 4.42 -1.23
C ASP A 51 9.76 3.35 -1.38
N VAL A 52 10.04 2.15 -0.86
CA VAL A 52 9.01 1.13 -0.65
C VAL A 52 8.38 1.44 0.70
N LEU A 53 7.09 1.78 0.68
CA LEU A 53 6.40 2.21 1.88
C LEU A 53 5.77 1.01 2.60
N PRO A 54 5.77 0.98 3.95
CA PRO A 54 5.11 -0.08 4.72
C PRO A 54 3.63 -0.29 4.37
N ILE A 55 2.97 0.72 3.80
CA ILE A 55 1.56 0.70 3.42
C ILE A 55 1.31 0.17 2.00
N ASP A 56 2.34 -0.09 1.20
CA ASP A 56 2.18 -0.46 -0.21
C ASP A 56 1.36 -1.73 -0.39
N MET A 57 1.55 -2.74 0.48
CA MET A 57 0.73 -3.96 0.44
C MET A 57 -0.75 -3.70 0.74
N HIS A 58 -1.05 -2.74 1.60
CA HIS A 58 -2.43 -2.36 1.86
C HIS A 58 -3.08 -1.73 0.62
N ARG A 59 -2.39 -0.77 0.01
CA ARG A 59 -2.91 0.00 -1.13
C ARG A 59 -2.98 -0.82 -2.42
N LYS A 60 -1.87 -1.47 -2.76
CA LYS A 60 -1.65 -2.09 -4.08
C LYS A 60 -2.21 -3.51 -4.17
N MET A 61 -2.35 -4.21 -3.05
CA MET A 61 -2.76 -5.62 -3.05
C MET A 61 -4.01 -5.88 -2.21
N PHE A 62 -4.04 -5.42 -0.94
CA PHE A 62 -5.16 -5.71 -0.05
C PHE A 62 -6.47 -5.09 -0.53
N ILE A 63 -6.49 -3.79 -0.87
CA ILE A 63 -7.71 -3.12 -1.36
C ILE A 63 -8.26 -3.79 -2.64
N PRO A 64 -7.45 -4.04 -3.69
CA PRO A 64 -7.92 -4.80 -4.85
C PRO A 64 -8.40 -6.21 -4.52
N ALA A 65 -7.72 -6.92 -3.60
CA ALA A 65 -8.13 -8.25 -3.19
C ALA A 65 -9.51 -8.26 -2.53
N LEU A 66 -9.84 -7.24 -1.72
CA LEU A 66 -11.20 -7.07 -1.18
C LEU A 66 -12.23 -6.95 -2.31
N GLN A 67 -11.97 -6.07 -3.29
CA GLN A 67 -12.88 -5.86 -4.43
C GLN A 67 -13.13 -7.13 -5.24
N LEU A 68 -12.09 -7.95 -5.42
CA LEU A 68 -12.16 -9.16 -6.24
C LEU A 68 -12.77 -10.36 -5.50
N SER A 69 -12.57 -10.45 -4.18
CA SER A 69 -12.85 -11.68 -3.42
C SER A 69 -14.07 -11.58 -2.50
N MET A 70 -14.57 -10.39 -2.20
CA MET A 70 -15.66 -10.20 -1.23
C MET A 70 -17.04 -10.08 -1.89
N THR A 71 -18.07 -10.48 -1.14
CA THR A 71 -19.47 -10.21 -1.50
C THR A 71 -19.83 -8.74 -1.30
N ALA A 72 -20.96 -8.30 -1.87
CA ALA A 72 -21.44 -6.92 -1.72
C ALA A 72 -21.59 -6.50 -0.24
N ASP A 73 -22.17 -7.36 0.60
CA ASP A 73 -22.39 -7.08 2.02
C ASP A 73 -21.07 -6.96 2.80
N GLN A 74 -20.09 -7.81 2.46
CA GLN A 74 -18.75 -7.75 3.04
C GLN A 74 -18.03 -6.47 2.61
N LEU A 75 -18.12 -6.11 1.32
CA LEU A 75 -17.54 -4.87 0.80
C LEU A 75 -18.10 -3.63 1.48
N GLN A 76 -19.42 -3.57 1.72
CA GLN A 76 -20.05 -2.45 2.43
C GLN A 76 -19.49 -2.27 3.84
N THR A 77 -19.05 -3.34 4.49
CA THR A 77 -18.47 -3.30 5.83
C THR A 77 -16.98 -2.92 5.79
N TRP A 78 -16.19 -3.61 4.97
CA TRP A 78 -14.73 -3.56 5.04
C TRP A 78 -14.10 -2.50 4.13
N MET A 79 -14.69 -2.23 2.97
CA MET A 79 -14.13 -1.28 1.99
C MET A 79 -14.04 0.15 2.54
N PRO A 80 -15.08 0.72 3.20
CA PRO A 80 -14.96 2.07 3.76
C PRO A 80 -13.90 2.16 4.86
N LEU A 81 -13.69 1.09 5.62
CA LEU A 81 -12.68 1.03 6.67
C LEU A 81 -11.26 0.96 6.09
N ALA A 82 -11.08 0.18 5.01
CA ALA A 82 -9.80 0.07 4.31
C ALA A 82 -9.44 1.41 3.62
N LEU A 83 -10.35 1.99 2.84
CA LEU A 83 -10.14 3.26 2.14
C LEU A 83 -9.89 4.44 3.09
N SER A 84 -10.44 4.39 4.31
CA SER A 84 -10.20 5.40 5.35
C SER A 84 -8.98 5.14 6.22
N TYR A 85 -8.23 4.05 5.96
CA TYR A 85 -7.08 3.60 6.75
C TYR A 85 -7.40 3.35 8.23
N ARG A 86 -8.67 3.04 8.55
CA ARG A 86 -9.08 2.61 9.91
C ARG A 86 -8.70 1.16 10.20
N ILE A 87 -8.53 0.37 9.14
CA ILE A 87 -7.92 -0.95 9.19
C ILE A 87 -6.72 -0.95 8.25
N LEU A 88 -5.68 -1.66 8.64
CA LEU A 88 -4.54 -1.96 7.79
C LEU A 88 -4.58 -3.44 7.45
N GLY A 89 -4.18 -3.76 6.22
CA GLY A 89 -4.26 -5.10 5.69
C GLY A 89 -3.04 -5.40 4.84
N ALA A 90 -2.79 -6.68 4.63
CA ALA A 90 -1.70 -7.19 3.80
C ALA A 90 -2.22 -8.36 2.97
N TYR A 91 -1.48 -8.69 1.91
CA TYR A 91 -1.75 -9.86 1.10
C TYR A 91 -0.72 -10.95 1.43
N ALA A 92 -1.08 -11.84 2.36
CA ALA A 92 -0.21 -12.87 2.89
C ALA A 92 -0.32 -14.18 2.09
N GLN A 93 0.22 -14.20 0.87
CA GLN A 93 0.23 -15.40 0.01
C GLN A 93 1.43 -16.32 0.27
N THR A 94 2.61 -15.75 0.50
CA THR A 94 3.85 -16.53 0.57
C THR A 94 4.01 -17.23 1.91
N GLU A 95 4.15 -18.55 1.88
CA GLU A 95 4.41 -19.39 3.05
C GLU A 95 5.91 -19.75 3.16
N LEU A 96 6.37 -20.11 4.37
CA LEU A 96 7.77 -20.46 4.68
C LEU A 96 8.31 -21.64 3.84
N GLY A 97 7.44 -22.56 3.41
CA GLY A 97 7.78 -23.70 2.54
C GLY A 97 7.91 -23.35 1.05
N GLY A 98 7.72 -22.08 0.67
CA GLY A 98 7.56 -21.65 -0.72
C GLY A 98 6.18 -21.99 -1.26
N ALA A 99 5.59 -21.13 -2.09
CA ALA A 99 4.32 -21.43 -2.75
C ALA A 99 4.51 -22.65 -3.67
N PRO A 100 3.97 -23.84 -3.34
CA PRO A 100 4.01 -24.95 -4.27
C PRO A 100 3.04 -24.58 -5.39
N PHE A 101 3.52 -24.62 -6.63
CA PHE A 101 2.76 -24.70 -7.87
C PHE A 101 1.23 -24.84 -7.68
N LEU A 102 0.48 -23.75 -7.88
CA LEU A 102 -0.97 -23.83 -8.07
C LEU A 102 -1.21 -24.45 -9.45
N HIS A 103 -1.34 -25.77 -9.48
CA HIS A 103 -1.79 -26.53 -10.64
C HIS A 103 -3.26 -26.18 -10.87
N MET A 104 -3.54 -25.35 -11.88
CA MET A 104 -4.88 -25.17 -12.41
C MET A 104 -5.15 -26.33 -13.39
N PRO A 105 -6.31 -27.01 -13.33
CA PRO A 105 -6.72 -27.96 -14.37
C PRO A 105 -7.06 -27.24 -15.69
#